data_AF-A0A6C2YPJ4-F1
#
_entry.id   AF-A0A6C2YPJ4-F1
#
_cell.length_a   1.000
_cell.length_b   1.000
_cell.length_c   1.000
_cell.angle_alpha   90.00
_cell.angle_beta   90.00
_cell.angle_gamma   90.00
#
_symmetry.space_group_name_H-M   'P 1'
#
loop_
_entity.id
_entity.type
_entity.pdbx_description
1 polymer ?
#
loop_
_entity_poly.entity_id
_entity_poly.type
_entity_poly.pdbx_seq_one_letter_code
_entity_poly.pdbx_strand_id
1 'polypeptide(L)'
;MPNDPIQPRRCAELLAALASPERLRIVRVLSRGSRCVSEIASELEMIPVNLSHHLDILKKAKIVRHQKRGRFVHYRLAPGILEEVIAAGIPKQALDLGCCVLMMPGEAGAVPCPPTCSDSAAESQTQTSQPIAVNSPPSIG
;
A
#
# COMPACT_ATOMS: atom_id res chain seq x y z
N MET A 1 -7.18 28.27 19.31
CA MET A 1 -6.36 28.45 18.09
C MET A 1 -6.78 27.39 17.07
N PRO A 2 -7.80 27.62 16.23
CA PRO A 2 -8.35 26.56 15.36
C PRO A 2 -7.67 26.39 14.00
N ASN A 3 -6.60 27.12 13.68
CA ASN A 3 -6.05 27.20 12.33
C ASN A 3 -4.51 27.13 12.28
N ASP A 4 -3.90 26.33 13.16
CA ASP A 4 -2.48 25.99 13.01
C ASP A 4 -2.32 25.04 11.81
N PRO A 5 -1.56 25.41 10.77
CA PRO A 5 -1.39 24.60 9.57
C PRO A 5 -0.78 23.22 9.88
N ILE A 6 0.00 23.10 10.96
CA ILE A 6 0.69 21.86 11.33
C ILE A 6 -0.21 20.96 12.20
N GLN A 7 -1.28 21.50 12.80
CA GLN A 7 -2.14 20.78 13.76
C GLN A 7 -1.32 19.92 14.75
N PRO A 8 -0.54 20.54 15.65
CA PRO A 8 0.60 19.92 16.32
C PRO A 8 0.26 18.65 17.11
N ARG A 9 -0.93 18.59 17.74
CA ARG A 9 -1.39 17.39 18.45
C ARG A 9 -1.54 16.19 17.52
N ARG A 10 -2.24 16.39 16.40
CA ARG A 10 -2.47 15.34 15.40
C ARG A 10 -1.16 14.90 14.75
N CYS A 11 -0.29 15.86 14.43
CA CYS A 11 1.02 15.57 13.86
C CYS A 11 1.88 14.73 14.82
N ALA A 12 1.92 15.11 16.11
CA ALA A 12 2.65 14.37 17.14
C ALA A 12 2.10 12.95 17.33
N GLU A 13 0.78 12.75 17.29
CA GLU A 13 0.16 11.41 17.37
C GLU A 13 0.57 10.50 16.20
N LEU A 14 0.60 11.04 14.97
CA LEU A 14 1.03 10.30 13.78
C LEU A 14 2.52 9.96 13.85
N LEU A 15 3.35 10.93 14.24
CA LEU A 15 4.80 10.71 14.41
C LEU A 15 5.09 9.73 15.54
N ALA A 16 4.36 9.77 16.66
CA ALA A 16 4.48 8.80 17.74
C ALA A 16 4.09 7.38 17.28
N ALA A 17 3.05 7.27 16.44
CA ALA A 17 2.69 6.01 15.81
C ALA A 17 3.77 5.51 14.83
N LEU A 18 4.62 6.37 14.29
CA LEU A 18 5.76 5.97 13.44
C LEU A 18 7.08 5.81 14.21
N ALA A 19 7.20 6.37 15.41
CA ALA A 19 8.41 6.37 16.23
C ALA A 19 8.71 4.98 16.86
N SER A 20 8.92 3.98 16.02
CA SER A 20 9.37 2.64 16.39
C SER A 20 10.10 1.99 15.22
N PRO A 21 11.22 1.30 15.49
CA PRO A 21 12.00 0.65 14.44
C PRO A 21 11.17 -0.38 13.65
N GLU A 22 10.40 -1.23 14.34
CA GLU A 22 9.59 -2.25 13.68
C GLU A 22 8.45 -1.65 12.86
N ARG A 23 7.82 -0.57 13.35
CA ARG A 23 6.74 0.10 12.61
C ARG A 23 7.26 0.76 11.34
N LEU A 24 8.43 1.40 11.37
CA LEU A 24 9.06 1.95 10.16
C LEU A 24 9.41 0.86 9.16
N ARG A 25 9.89 -0.30 9.63
CA ARG A 25 10.15 -1.47 8.76
C ARG A 25 8.86 -1.99 8.10
N ILE A 26 7.78 -2.13 8.86
CA ILE A 26 6.47 -2.53 8.33
C ILE A 26 5.98 -1.56 7.26
N VAL A 27 6.04 -0.25 7.54
CA VAL A 27 5.62 0.79 6.59
C VAL A 27 6.47 0.76 5.32
N ARG A 28 7.77 0.48 5.43
CA ARG A 28 8.67 0.29 4.29
C ARG A 28 8.32 -0.93 3.44
N VAL A 29 7.92 -2.03 4.06
CA VAL A 29 7.44 -3.23 3.34
C VAL A 29 6.13 -2.92 2.61
N LEU A 30 5.20 -2.26 3.29
CA LEU A 30 3.87 -1.92 2.75
C LEU A 30 3.90 -0.82 1.67
N SER A 31 4.96 0.00 1.60
CA SER A 31 5.14 0.96 0.50
C SER A 31 5.42 0.30 -0.84
N ARG A 32 5.88 -0.96 -0.83
CA ARG A 32 6.12 -1.77 -2.03
C ARG A 32 4.82 -2.35 -2.60
N GLY A 33 3.79 -2.51 -1.77
CA GLY A 33 2.51 -3.08 -2.18
C GLY A 33 1.73 -3.67 -1.01
N SER A 34 0.52 -4.15 -1.30
CA SER A 34 -0.28 -4.84 -0.29
C SER A 34 0.32 -6.23 0.00
N ARG A 35 0.45 -6.57 1.29
CA ARG A 35 1.05 -7.83 1.77
C ARG A 35 0.19 -8.47 2.85
N CYS A 36 0.25 -9.79 2.98
CA CYS A 36 -0.43 -10.49 4.08
C CYS A 36 0.41 -10.45 5.36
N VAL A 37 -0.21 -10.75 6.51
CA VAL A 37 0.49 -10.74 7.81
C VAL A 37 1.67 -11.72 7.83
N SER A 38 1.50 -12.91 7.23
CA SER A 38 2.55 -13.92 7.16
C SER A 38 3.75 -13.46 6.33
N GLU A 39 3.52 -12.78 5.21
CA GLU A 39 4.58 -12.21 4.36
C GLU A 39 5.39 -11.16 5.11
N ILE A 40 4.71 -10.24 5.80
CA ILE A 40 5.36 -9.19 6.57
C ILE A 40 6.16 -9.80 7.73
N ALA A 41 5.63 -10.84 8.39
CA ALA A 41 6.33 -11.55 9.45
C ALA A 41 7.59 -12.24 8.94
N SER A 42 7.52 -12.91 7.78
CA SER A 42 8.66 -13.57 7.14
C SER A 42 9.73 -12.59 6.67
N GLU A 43 9.34 -11.46 6.06
CA GLU A 43 10.29 -10.45 5.56
C GLU A 43 11.01 -9.69 6.68
N LEU A 44 10.36 -9.55 7.84
CA LEU A 44 10.91 -8.84 8.99
C LEU A 44 11.46 -9.77 10.07
N GLU A 45 11.48 -11.09 9.82
CA GLU A 45 11.88 -12.13 10.79
C GLU A 45 11.22 -11.95 12.17
N MET A 46 9.96 -11.50 12.16
CA MET A 46 9.22 -11.14 13.37
C MET A 46 8.17 -12.20 13.74
N ILE A 47 7.96 -12.37 15.04
CA ILE A 47 6.89 -13.22 15.57
C ILE A 47 5.52 -12.59 15.25
N PRO A 48 4.54 -13.34 14.70
CA PRO A 48 3.23 -12.81 14.29
C PRO A 48 2.44 -12.09 15.39
N VAL A 49 2.63 -12.50 16.64
CA VAL A 49 2.01 -11.88 17.83
C VAL A 49 2.45 -10.42 17.98
N ASN A 50 3.75 -10.15 17.84
CA ASN A 50 4.31 -8.80 17.95
C ASN A 50 3.92 -7.95 16.74
N LEU A 51 3.87 -8.56 15.55
CA LEU A 51 3.47 -7.89 14.33
C LEU A 51 2.01 -7.39 14.38
N SER A 52 1.09 -8.20 14.89
CA SER A 52 -0.33 -7.83 15.01
C SER A 52 -0.52 -6.59 15.87
N HIS A 53 0.23 -6.47 16.97
CA HIS A 53 0.22 -5.29 17.84
C HIS A 53 0.69 -4.03 17.11
N HIS A 54 1.80 -4.13 16.36
CA HIS A 54 2.30 -3.01 15.56
C HIS A 54 1.31 -2.56 14.47
N LEU A 55 0.67 -3.52 13.79
CA LEU A 55 -0.33 -3.25 12.77
C LEU A 55 -1.57 -2.57 13.35
N ASP A 56 -2.00 -2.93 14.56
CA ASP A 56 -3.13 -2.29 15.23
C ASP A 56 -2.84 -0.84 15.62
N ILE A 57 -1.62 -0.53 16.07
CA ILE A 57 -1.20 0.86 16.35
C ILE A 57 -1.24 1.68 15.06
N LEU A 58 -0.62 1.17 13.98
CA LEU A 58 -0.58 1.86 12.69
C LEU A 58 -1.98 2.04 12.09
N LYS A 59 -2.88 1.08 12.31
CA LYS A 59 -4.29 1.13 11.89
C LYS A 59 -5.06 2.19 12.68
N LYS A 60 -4.88 2.26 14.00
CA LYS A 60 -5.49 3.29 14.85
C LYS A 60 -5.05 4.69 14.43
N ALA A 61 -3.79 4.84 14.04
CA ALA A 61 -3.24 6.07 13.47
C ALA A 61 -3.67 6.34 12.01
N LYS A 62 -4.48 5.47 11.40
CA LYS A 62 -4.96 5.55 10.01
C LYS A 62 -3.84 5.55 8.95
N ILE A 63 -2.65 5.06 9.29
CA ILE A 63 -1.50 4.95 8.37
C ILE A 63 -1.65 3.73 7.47
N VAL A 64 -2.18 2.63 8.00
CA VAL A 64 -2.43 1.39 7.26
C VAL A 64 -3.92 1.05 7.22
N ARG A 65 -4.33 0.38 6.14
CA ARG A 65 -5.64 -0.25 6.01
C ARG A 65 -5.47 -1.74 5.82
N HIS A 66 -6.48 -2.50 6.21
CA HIS A 66 -6.56 -3.92 5.96
C HIS A 66 -7.76 -4.23 5.08
N GLN A 67 -7.62 -5.27 4.27
CA GLN A 67 -8.69 -5.84 3.47
C GLN A 67 -8.68 -7.35 3.69
N LYS A 68 -9.81 -7.91 4.09
CA LYS A 68 -9.98 -9.36 4.15
C LYS A 68 -10.16 -9.88 2.73
N ARG A 69 -9.28 -10.77 2.29
CA ARG A 69 -9.37 -11.46 0.99
C ARG A 69 -9.41 -12.96 1.26
N GLY A 70 -10.60 -13.54 1.14
CA GLY A 70 -10.84 -14.93 1.51
C GLY A 70 -10.50 -15.21 2.98
N ARG A 71 -9.50 -16.07 3.21
CA ARG A 71 -9.02 -16.48 4.54
C ARG A 71 -7.94 -15.58 5.12
N PHE A 72 -7.31 -14.75 4.29
CA PHE A 72 -6.18 -13.93 4.70
C PHE A 72 -6.56 -12.45 4.84
N VAL A 73 -5.86 -11.75 5.74
CA VAL A 73 -5.98 -10.31 5.91
C VAL A 73 -4.76 -9.66 5.30
N HIS A 74 -4.98 -8.86 4.26
CA HIS A 74 -3.94 -8.10 3.59
C HIS A 74 -3.90 -6.68 4.13
N TYR A 75 -2.70 -6.19 4.40
CA TYR A 75 -2.46 -4.82 4.80
C TYR A 75 -1.89 -4.03 3.62
N ARG A 76 -2.21 -2.73 3.59
CA ARG A 76 -1.69 -1.75 2.63
C ARG A 76 -1.58 -0.39 3.31
N LEU A 77 -0.76 0.51 2.77
CA LEU A 77 -0.80 1.91 3.19
C LEU A 77 -2.18 2.52 2.88
N ALA A 78 -2.61 3.43 3.73
CA ALA A 78 -3.86 4.13 3.55
C ALA A 78 -3.80 5.07 2.32
N PRO A 79 -4.91 5.21 1.58
CA PRO A 79 -5.05 6.25 0.56
C PRO A 79 -4.85 7.64 1.17
N GLY A 80 -4.30 8.57 0.40
CA GLY A 80 -3.81 9.89 0.88
C GLY A 80 -2.36 9.89 1.36
N ILE A 81 -1.95 8.90 2.17
CA ILE A 81 -0.57 8.82 2.71
C ILE A 81 0.48 8.69 1.59
N LEU A 82 0.16 7.93 0.54
CA LEU A 82 1.06 7.68 -0.60
C LEU A 82 0.55 8.31 -1.90
N GLU A 83 -0.77 8.52 -2.01
CA GLU A 83 -1.40 8.98 -3.26
C GLU A 83 -1.06 10.44 -3.56
N GLU A 84 -1.02 11.30 -2.53
CA GLU A 84 -0.66 12.72 -2.68
C GLU A 84 0.82 12.88 -3.05
N VAL A 85 1.67 12.04 -2.46
CA VAL A 85 3.11 11.93 -2.76
C VAL A 85 3.36 11.50 -4.20
N ILE A 86 2.67 10.45 -4.67
CA ILE A 86 2.79 9.95 -6.05
C ILE A 86 2.28 11.01 -7.04
N ALA A 87 1.17 11.67 -6.74
CA ALA A 87 0.62 12.74 -7.57
C ALA A 87 1.56 13.96 -7.67
N ALA A 88 2.31 14.25 -6.60
CA ALA A 88 3.34 15.29 -6.56
C ALA A 88 4.65 14.91 -7.27
N GLY A 89 4.75 13.72 -7.88
CA GLY A 89 5.96 13.23 -8.55
C GLY A 89 7.06 12.78 -7.59
N ILE A 90 6.75 12.64 -6.30
CA ILE A 90 7.66 12.15 -5.28
C ILE A 90 7.61 10.61 -5.30
N PRO A 91 8.75 9.90 -5.22
CA PRO A 91 8.76 8.45 -5.36
C PRO A 91 8.09 7.75 -4.17
N LYS A 92 7.76 6.46 -4.31
CA LYS A 92 7.00 5.64 -3.34
C LYS A 92 7.60 5.55 -1.92
N GLN A 93 8.72 6.23 -1.66
CA GLN A 93 9.40 6.25 -0.37
C GLN A 93 9.08 7.48 0.48
N ALA A 94 8.05 8.25 0.14
CA ALA A 94 7.54 9.32 0.99
C ALA A 94 6.12 9.05 1.52
N LEU A 95 5.85 9.49 2.74
CA LEU A 95 4.58 9.38 3.45
C LEU A 95 4.07 10.80 3.74
N ASP A 96 2.93 11.17 3.19
CA ASP A 96 2.24 12.40 3.56
C ASP A 96 1.41 12.19 4.83
N LEU A 97 1.69 12.95 5.88
CA LEU A 97 0.95 12.93 7.15
C LEU A 97 -0.05 14.11 7.25
N GLY A 98 -0.17 14.92 6.20
CA GLY A 98 -0.94 16.16 6.13
C GLY A 98 -0.28 17.35 6.83
N CYS A 99 0.57 17.11 7.83
CA CYS A 99 1.37 18.13 8.52
C CYS A 99 2.83 18.16 8.07
N CYS A 100 3.34 17.05 7.56
CA CYS A 100 4.71 16.89 7.09
C CYS A 100 4.83 15.67 6.17
N VAL A 101 5.90 15.65 5.37
CA VAL A 101 6.26 14.51 4.51
C VAL A 101 7.47 13.81 5.09
N LEU A 102 7.35 12.52 5.36
CA LEU A 102 8.45 11.67 5.82
C LEU A 102 9.06 10.92 4.64
N MET A 103 10.34 11.17 4.34
CA MET A 103 11.06 10.46 3.29
C MET A 103 11.92 9.32 3.87
N MET A 104 11.88 8.16 3.22
CA MET A 104 12.68 6.99 3.56
C MET A 104 13.67 6.69 2.43
N PRO A 105 14.91 6.26 2.74
CA PRO A 105 15.84 5.81 1.72
C PRO A 105 15.36 4.48 1.10
N GLY A 106 15.15 4.50 -0.22
CA GLY A 106 14.71 3.34 -0.99
C GLY A 106 15.86 2.40 -1.30
N GLU A 107 15.77 1.16 -0.84
CA GLU A 107 16.62 0.05 -1.33
C GLU A 107 15.84 -0.72 -2.39
N ALA A 108 16.41 -0.77 -3.59
CA ALA A 108 15.90 -1.44 -4.78
C ALA A 108 15.98 -2.97 -4.62
N GLY A 109 15.03 -3.55 -3.88
CA GLY A 109 14.94 -5.00 -3.71
C GLY A 109 13.47 -5.42 -3.65
N ALA A 110 12.89 -5.72 -4.81
CA ALA A 110 11.57 -6.31 -4.90
C ALA A 110 11.65 -7.77 -4.45
N VAL A 111 11.10 -8.10 -3.29
CA VAL A 111 10.98 -9.49 -2.84
C VAL A 111 9.72 -10.10 -3.49
N PRO A 112 9.84 -11.17 -4.29
CA PRO A 112 8.68 -11.85 -4.87
C PRO A 112 7.81 -12.47 -3.76
N CYS A 113 6.50 -12.47 -3.96
CA CYS A 113 5.54 -13.09 -3.04
C CYS A 113 5.94 -14.56 -2.76
N PRO A 114 6.03 -14.99 -1.49
CA PRO A 114 6.22 -16.40 -1.16
C PRO A 114 5.01 -17.24 -1.62
N PRO A 115 5.23 -18.50 -2.03
CA PRO A 115 4.23 -19.35 -2.70
C PRO A 115 3.11 -19.87 -1.80
N THR A 116 3.04 -19.46 -0.53
CA THR A 116 1.99 -19.92 0.40
C THR A 116 0.69 -19.12 0.30
N CYS A 117 0.66 -18.06 -0.52
CA CYS A 117 -0.54 -17.30 -0.84
C CYS A 117 -1.28 -17.93 -2.03
N SER A 118 -1.91 -19.08 -1.82
CA SER A 118 -2.90 -19.65 -2.73
C SER A 118 -4.16 -18.78 -2.74
N ASP A 119 -4.23 -17.80 -3.66
CA ASP A 119 -5.00 -17.96 -4.90
C ASP A 119 -4.98 -16.68 -5.77
N SER A 120 -4.51 -16.90 -7.00
CA SER A 120 -4.99 -16.37 -8.29
C SER A 120 -5.09 -14.85 -8.51
N ALA A 121 -4.02 -14.35 -9.16
CA ALA A 121 -4.03 -13.67 -10.45
C ALA A 121 -4.81 -12.36 -10.65
N ALA A 122 -4.08 -11.42 -11.26
CA ALA A 122 -4.60 -10.33 -12.06
C ALA A 122 -5.68 -10.78 -13.05
N GLU A 123 -6.69 -9.92 -13.25
CA GLU A 123 -7.40 -9.64 -14.52
C GLU A 123 -8.62 -8.74 -14.16
N SER A 124 -9.03 -7.72 -14.91
CA SER A 124 -8.91 -7.50 -16.34
C SER A 124 -8.95 -6.02 -16.69
N GLN A 125 -8.17 -5.67 -17.72
CA GLN A 125 -8.51 -4.62 -18.66
C GLN A 125 -9.87 -4.95 -19.29
N THR A 126 -10.86 -4.07 -19.23
CA THR A 126 -12.07 -4.24 -20.03
C THR A 126 -11.83 -3.63 -21.40
N GLN A 127 -11.46 -4.51 -22.33
CA GLN A 127 -11.47 -4.31 -23.76
C GLN A 127 -12.92 -4.08 -24.19
N THR A 128 -13.25 -2.87 -24.66
CA THR A 128 -14.48 -2.63 -25.43
C THR A 128 -14.28 -3.23 -26.81
N SER A 129 -14.84 -4.41 -27.03
CA SER A 129 -15.02 -5.01 -28.35
C SER A 129 -16.53 -5.15 -28.58
N GLN A 130 -17.09 -4.33 -29.47
CA GLN A 130 -18.31 -4.69 -30.20
C GLN A 130 -17.91 -4.99 -31.64
N PRO A 131 -18.31 -6.14 -32.22
CA PRO A 131 -18.20 -6.38 -33.65
C PRO A 131 -19.50 -5.95 -34.33
N ILE A 132 -19.43 -5.05 -35.31
CA ILE A 132 -20.56 -4.78 -36.22
C ILE A 132 -20.04 -4.67 -37.66
N ALA A 133 -20.70 -5.44 -38.52
CA ALA A 133 -20.75 -5.37 -39.98
C ALA A 133 -19.53 -5.87 -40.79
N VAL A 134 -19.64 -7.12 -41.22
CA VAL A 134 -19.18 -7.61 -42.52
C VAL A 134 -19.63 -6.64 -43.61
N ASN A 135 -18.69 -6.14 -44.40
CA ASN A 135 -18.98 -5.65 -45.74
C ASN A 135 -17.87 -6.10 -46.68
N SER A 136 -18.20 -7.11 -47.48
CA SER A 136 -17.43 -7.56 -48.64
C SER A 136 -17.36 -6.44 -49.68
N PRO A 137 -16.22 -6.29 -50.36
CA PRO A 137 -16.28 -6.26 -51.83
C PRO A 137 -15.02 -6.94 -52.45
N PRO A 138 -14.85 -6.89 -53.78
CA PRO A 138 -15.50 -7.74 -54.77
C PRO A 138 -14.47 -8.69 -55.44
N SER A 139 -14.93 -9.72 -56.13
CA SER A 139 -14.07 -10.45 -57.07
C SER A 139 -14.80 -10.87 -58.33
N ILE A 140 -14.45 -10.13 -59.39
CA ILE A 140 -14.11 -10.57 -60.75
C ILE A 140 -15.28 -11.03 -61.64
N GLY A 141 -15.51 -10.18 -62.65
CA GLY A 141 -16.03 -10.49 -63.98
C GLY A 141 -15.51 -9.43 -64.94
#